data_AF-A0A8B7DE16-F1
#
_entry.id   AF-A0A8B7DE16-F1
#
_cell.length_a   1.000
_cell.length_b   1.000
_cell.length_c   1.000
_cell.angle_alpha   90.00
_cell.angle_beta   90.00
_cell.angle_gamma   90.00
#
_symmetry.space_group_name_H-M   'P 1'
#
loop_
_entity.id
_entity.type
_entity.pdbx_description
1 polymer ?
#
loop_
_entity_poly.entity_id
_entity_poly.type
_entity_poly.pdbx_seq_one_letter_code
_entity_poly.pdbx_strand_id
1 'polypeptide(L)'
;MLCKSELKGTKLSGAEFNRVFEGTPLYKFLNNNLTHKGFTYKLGLNVDTVAFNPIGECSTGGLYFCAEYDCYHHINGYGDFVAIVEIPDDAQVYIEDCKFKADRITLKSIIEIKNLPQQFWIDIIRNYGFALEFVKEQTEELCKLAVRQNVRALQFVKEQTKELCELAVKQNGFVLEFVKEQTEEICKIAVQQNSWALQFVKEQTKELCELAVRQVGQALEFVKEQTEEICKIAVQQNGWALQFVKEQTEEICELAVRQDGWALQFVKKQTEELCELAVQQNARALQVVKEQTKELCELAVRQDGRVLQIVKEQTEELCKLAVRQDGWVLQFVKEQTEELCKLAVQQNGRALEFVKEQTKELCELAVQQNGRALEFVKEQTKELCELAVQQNSRALQFVKEQTKELCELAVQQNSRALQFVKEQTKELCELAVQQNSRALQFVKEQTEEICKLAVQHDGLALEFVKEQTEEICKLAVQHDGLALEFVKEQTKELCELAVRQNGLALKYVKDKTKEICELAVKQNVDASEYVDM
;
A
#
# COMPACT_ATOMS: atom_id res chain seq x y z
N MET A 1 31.17 -27.13 14.63
CA MET A 1 31.62 -25.96 15.42
C MET A 1 30.38 -25.25 15.90
N LEU A 2 30.28 -24.99 17.20
CA LEU A 2 29.21 -24.16 17.75
C LEU A 2 29.50 -22.70 17.35
N CYS A 3 28.48 -21.96 16.90
CA CYS A 3 28.63 -20.54 16.62
C CYS A 3 28.72 -19.76 17.95
N LYS A 4 29.52 -18.68 18.01
CA LYS A 4 29.65 -17.85 19.24
C LYS A 4 28.29 -17.44 19.82
N SER A 5 27.31 -17.17 18.97
CA SER A 5 25.94 -16.82 19.36
C SER A 5 25.24 -17.92 20.16
N GLU A 6 25.54 -19.20 19.88
CA GLU A 6 24.98 -20.37 20.59
C GLU A 6 25.62 -20.58 21.96
N LEU A 7 26.80 -19.99 22.18
CA LEU A 7 27.56 -20.07 23.43
C LEU A 7 27.40 -18.84 24.31
N LYS A 8 26.65 -17.82 23.89
CA LYS A 8 26.41 -16.61 24.68
C LYS A 8 25.80 -16.97 26.04
N GLY A 9 26.35 -16.43 27.11
CA GLY A 9 25.90 -16.70 28.47
C GLY A 9 26.40 -18.02 29.06
N THR A 10 27.27 -18.75 28.35
CA THR A 10 27.89 -19.97 28.88
C THR A 10 29.20 -19.67 29.60
N LYS A 11 29.49 -20.50 30.61
CA LYS A 11 30.76 -20.56 31.30
C LYS A 11 31.52 -21.78 30.80
N LEU A 12 32.77 -21.58 30.38
CA LEU A 12 33.67 -22.62 29.89
C LEU A 12 34.94 -22.68 30.75
N SER A 13 35.55 -23.84 30.86
CA SER A 13 36.97 -23.93 31.20
C SER A 13 37.84 -23.36 30.08
N GLY A 14 39.06 -22.95 30.38
CA GLY A 14 40.02 -22.49 29.38
C GLY A 14 40.27 -23.54 28.30
N ALA A 15 40.39 -24.82 28.67
CA ALA A 15 40.57 -25.92 27.73
C ALA A 15 39.37 -26.16 26.79
N GLU A 16 38.15 -25.88 27.25
CA GLU A 16 36.95 -25.90 26.39
C GLU A 16 36.92 -24.68 25.48
N PHE A 17 37.20 -23.49 26.02
CA PHE A 17 37.27 -22.25 25.25
C PHE A 17 38.30 -22.35 24.12
N ASN A 18 39.52 -22.80 24.43
CA ASN A 18 40.62 -22.94 23.47
C ASN A 18 40.28 -23.94 22.35
N ARG A 19 39.51 -24.99 22.62
CA ARG A 19 39.02 -25.92 21.58
C ARG A 19 37.93 -25.31 20.71
N VAL A 20 37.02 -24.54 21.31
CA VAL A 20 35.92 -23.90 20.58
C VAL A 20 36.44 -22.81 19.66
N PHE A 21 37.36 -21.97 20.14
CA PHE A 21 37.92 -20.82 19.43
C PHE A 21 39.32 -21.11 18.87
N GLU A 22 39.62 -22.39 18.58
CA GLU A 22 40.92 -22.80 18.05
C GLU A 22 41.26 -22.03 16.76
N GLY A 23 42.47 -21.48 16.70
CA GLY A 23 42.93 -20.67 15.57
C GLY A 23 42.35 -19.25 15.49
N THR A 24 41.50 -18.83 16.45
CA THR A 24 40.98 -17.46 16.51
C THR A 24 41.91 -16.56 17.33
N PRO A 25 42.52 -15.51 16.74
CA PRO A 25 43.33 -14.57 17.51
C PRO A 25 42.49 -13.79 18.53
N LEU A 26 43.03 -13.61 19.73
CA LEU A 26 42.36 -12.93 20.85
C LEU A 26 43.13 -11.69 21.26
N TYR A 27 42.39 -10.62 21.55
CA TYR A 27 42.94 -9.30 21.78
C TYR A 27 42.38 -8.63 23.03
N LYS A 28 43.26 -7.92 23.72
CA LYS A 28 42.93 -7.01 24.82
C LYS A 28 43.36 -5.59 24.46
N PHE A 29 42.40 -4.68 24.36
CA PHE A 29 42.69 -3.25 24.22
C PHE A 29 43.03 -2.63 25.57
N LEU A 30 44.07 -1.80 25.59
CA LEU A 30 44.72 -1.23 26.78
C LEU A 30 44.97 0.26 26.60
N ASN A 31 44.91 1.01 27.70
CA ASN A 31 45.32 2.42 27.70
C ASN A 31 46.83 2.59 27.78
N ASN A 32 47.29 3.84 27.70
CA ASN A 32 48.72 4.17 27.63
C ASN A 32 49.49 3.81 28.91
N ASN A 33 48.78 3.65 30.04
CA ASN A 33 49.34 3.19 31.30
C ASN A 33 49.16 1.68 31.51
N LEU A 34 48.76 0.95 30.45
CA LEU A 34 48.42 -0.48 30.46
C LEU A 34 47.33 -0.84 31.48
N THR A 35 46.44 0.09 31.78
CA THR A 35 45.33 -0.11 32.72
C THR A 35 43.99 -0.22 32.01
N HIS A 36 43.04 -0.94 32.60
CA HIS A 36 41.64 -0.93 32.18
C HIS A 36 40.77 -1.20 33.42
N LYS A 37 39.83 -0.28 33.72
CA LYS A 37 38.93 -0.33 34.90
C LYS A 37 39.66 -0.58 36.23
N GLY A 38 40.81 0.08 36.43
CA GLY A 38 41.59 0.00 37.66
C GLY A 38 42.53 -1.21 37.77
N PHE A 39 42.51 -2.14 36.82
CA PHE A 39 43.48 -3.23 36.73
C PHE A 39 44.65 -2.83 35.84
N THR A 40 45.89 -3.01 36.32
CA THR A 40 47.12 -2.79 35.54
C THR A 40 47.64 -4.10 34.98
N TYR A 41 47.68 -4.20 33.66
CA TYR A 41 48.12 -5.37 32.94
C TYR A 41 49.64 -5.40 32.82
N LYS A 42 50.20 -6.61 32.85
CA LYS A 42 51.62 -6.89 32.60
C LYS A 42 51.79 -7.98 31.55
N LEU A 43 52.97 -8.06 30.94
CA LEU A 43 53.31 -9.19 30.07
C LEU A 43 53.25 -10.51 30.87
N GLY A 44 52.79 -11.59 30.25
CA GLY A 44 52.60 -12.88 30.90
C GLY A 44 51.25 -13.00 31.62
N LEU A 45 51.20 -13.79 32.70
CA LEU A 45 49.95 -14.12 33.39
C LEU A 45 49.41 -12.93 34.19
N ASN A 46 48.13 -12.62 33.95
CA ASN A 46 47.34 -11.63 34.68
C ASN A 46 46.15 -12.36 35.31
N VAL A 47 45.99 -12.23 36.62
CA VAL A 47 44.90 -12.83 37.38
C VAL A 47 44.04 -11.69 37.92
N ASP A 48 42.73 -11.75 37.71
CA ASP A 48 41.82 -10.76 38.26
C ASP A 48 41.90 -10.77 39.79
N THR A 49 41.89 -9.57 40.39
CA THR A 49 41.86 -9.40 41.85
C THR A 49 40.44 -9.48 42.39
N VAL A 50 39.43 -9.38 41.53
CA VAL A 50 38.01 -9.55 41.87
C VAL A 50 37.59 -11.00 41.60
N ALA A 51 36.76 -11.56 42.49
CA ALA A 51 36.20 -12.90 42.30
C ALA A 51 35.45 -13.01 40.95
N PHE A 52 35.67 -14.11 40.24
CA PHE A 52 35.10 -14.32 38.91
C PHE A 52 33.57 -14.35 38.94
N ASN A 53 32.94 -13.55 38.08
CA ASN A 53 31.50 -13.41 38.00
C ASN A 53 31.00 -13.79 36.59
N PRO A 54 30.55 -15.03 36.35
CA PRO A 54 30.13 -15.50 35.04
C PRO A 54 28.67 -15.13 34.71
N ILE A 55 28.18 -13.97 35.17
CA ILE A 55 26.79 -13.53 34.91
C ILE A 55 26.79 -12.04 34.57
N GLY A 56 25.87 -11.66 33.68
CA GLY A 56 25.67 -10.29 33.21
C GLY A 56 26.70 -9.85 32.17
N GLU A 57 26.38 -8.77 31.46
CA GLU A 57 27.26 -8.11 30.49
C GLU A 57 27.97 -6.92 31.14
N CYS A 58 29.24 -6.71 30.83
CA CYS A 58 30.04 -5.59 31.38
C CYS A 58 30.10 -5.53 32.93
N SER A 59 29.86 -6.66 33.62
CA SER A 59 29.92 -6.76 35.07
C SER A 59 31.36 -6.86 35.58
N THR A 60 31.58 -6.51 36.85
CA THR A 60 32.87 -6.72 37.55
C THR A 60 33.10 -8.21 37.79
N GLY A 61 34.38 -8.63 37.89
CA GLY A 61 34.76 -10.02 38.09
C GLY A 61 35.06 -10.75 36.78
N GLY A 62 36.18 -10.40 36.15
CA GLY A 62 36.72 -10.99 34.93
C GLY A 62 37.54 -9.96 34.12
N LEU A 63 38.69 -10.40 33.59
CA LEU A 63 39.50 -9.63 32.66
C LEU A 63 38.93 -9.76 31.24
N TYR A 64 38.40 -8.66 30.70
CA TYR A 64 37.76 -8.64 29.38
C TYR A 64 38.74 -8.70 28.21
N PHE A 65 38.46 -9.51 27.19
CA PHE A 65 39.17 -9.58 25.91
C PHE A 65 38.17 -9.88 24.78
N CYS A 66 38.60 -9.90 23.52
CA CYS A 66 37.72 -10.12 22.37
C CYS A 66 38.43 -10.94 21.28
N ALA A 67 37.67 -11.53 20.36
CA ALA A 67 38.23 -12.15 19.16
C ALA A 67 38.58 -11.09 18.11
N GLU A 68 39.44 -11.44 17.14
CA GLU A 68 39.83 -10.56 16.04
C GLU A 68 38.63 -9.92 15.33
N TYR A 69 37.63 -10.73 14.96
CA TYR A 69 36.45 -10.26 14.26
C TYR A 69 35.56 -9.33 15.10
N ASP A 70 35.72 -9.29 16.43
CA ASP A 70 35.00 -8.37 17.31
C ASP A 70 35.81 -7.09 17.63
N CYS A 71 37.06 -6.99 17.17
CA CYS A 71 37.96 -5.90 17.54
C CYS A 71 37.43 -4.53 17.11
N TYR A 72 36.63 -4.45 16.05
CA TYR A 72 36.03 -3.20 15.59
C TYR A 72 35.11 -2.54 16.62
N HIS A 73 34.54 -3.31 17.56
CA HIS A 73 33.74 -2.77 18.66
C HIS A 73 34.57 -2.03 19.72
N HIS A 74 35.86 -2.32 19.81
CA HIS A 74 36.72 -1.89 20.93
C HIS A 74 37.87 -0.99 20.50
N ILE A 75 38.17 -0.93 19.20
CA ILE A 75 39.29 -0.16 18.66
C ILE A 75 39.21 1.35 18.92
N ASN A 76 38.00 1.89 19.06
CA ASN A 76 37.75 3.32 19.31
C ASN A 76 37.64 3.69 20.81
N GLY A 77 37.83 2.74 21.74
CA GLY A 77 37.32 2.91 23.12
C GLY A 77 38.34 2.95 24.26
N TYR A 78 39.53 2.39 24.11
CA TYR A 78 40.31 1.96 25.29
C TYR A 78 41.80 2.38 25.31
N GLY A 79 42.38 2.84 24.20
CA GLY A 79 43.73 3.46 24.13
C GLY A 79 44.61 2.94 23.00
N ASP A 80 45.91 3.25 23.04
CA ASP A 80 46.83 3.08 21.89
C ASP A 80 47.47 1.70 21.78
N PHE A 81 47.19 0.79 22.74
CA PHE A 81 47.82 -0.52 22.82
C PHE A 81 46.81 -1.66 22.70
N VAL A 82 47.23 -2.74 22.06
CA VAL A 82 46.53 -4.00 22.03
C VAL A 82 47.48 -5.12 22.44
N ALA A 83 47.00 -6.05 23.26
CA ALA A 83 47.75 -7.23 23.66
C ALA A 83 47.17 -8.49 23.05
N ILE A 84 48.04 -9.40 22.59
CA ILE A 84 47.64 -10.74 22.15
C ILE A 84 47.40 -11.60 23.38
N VAL A 85 46.23 -12.21 23.44
CA VAL A 85 45.73 -12.94 24.60
C VAL A 85 45.79 -14.45 24.34
N GLU A 86 46.28 -15.19 25.34
CA GLU A 86 46.06 -16.63 25.46
C GLU A 86 45.33 -16.94 26.77
N ILE A 87 44.51 -17.98 26.73
CA ILE A 87 43.71 -18.41 27.87
C ILE A 87 44.35 -19.67 28.48
N PRO A 88 44.77 -19.63 29.76
CA PRO A 88 45.23 -20.83 30.47
C PRO A 88 44.14 -21.90 30.52
N ASP A 89 44.49 -23.18 30.33
CA ASP A 89 43.51 -24.28 30.28
C ASP A 89 42.65 -24.41 31.56
N ASP A 90 43.22 -24.02 32.70
CA ASP A 90 42.58 -24.02 34.02
C ASP A 90 41.84 -22.71 34.35
N ALA A 91 41.80 -21.74 33.43
CA ALA A 91 41.04 -20.51 33.59
C ALA A 91 39.52 -20.76 33.50
N GLN A 92 38.75 -19.86 34.08
CA GLN A 92 37.31 -19.78 33.91
C GLN A 92 36.99 -18.67 32.91
N VAL A 93 36.26 -18.98 31.85
CA VAL A 93 35.88 -18.04 30.79
C VAL A 93 34.37 -17.92 30.72
N TYR A 94 33.88 -16.71 30.49
CA TYR A 94 32.47 -16.43 30.25
C TYR A 94 32.30 -15.72 28.91
N ILE A 95 31.33 -16.19 28.12
CA ILE A 95 31.06 -15.72 26.76
C ILE A 95 29.98 -14.63 26.77
N GLU A 96 30.34 -13.44 26.28
CA GLU A 96 29.42 -12.34 26.02
C GLU A 96 29.27 -12.10 24.51
N ASP A 97 28.44 -11.12 24.13
CA ASP A 97 28.03 -10.90 22.73
C ASP A 97 29.20 -10.57 21.79
N CYS A 98 29.99 -9.54 22.11
CA CYS A 98 31.11 -9.03 21.31
C CYS A 98 32.46 -9.10 22.05
N LYS A 99 32.51 -9.84 23.16
CA LYS A 99 33.69 -9.98 24.02
C LYS A 99 33.59 -11.19 24.93
N PHE A 100 34.67 -11.47 25.64
CA PHE A 100 34.81 -12.53 26.62
C PHE A 100 35.37 -11.94 27.90
N LYS A 101 35.22 -12.64 29.02
CA LYS A 101 35.96 -12.35 30.25
C LYS A 101 36.46 -13.62 30.91
N ALA A 102 37.66 -13.56 31.48
CA ALA A 102 38.24 -14.68 32.19
C ALA A 102 38.81 -14.27 33.55
N ASP A 103 38.84 -15.20 34.50
CA ASP A 103 39.45 -14.97 35.82
C ASP A 103 40.97 -14.76 35.73
N ARG A 104 41.61 -15.27 34.68
CA ARG A 104 43.00 -15.00 34.35
C ARG A 104 43.24 -15.11 32.84
N ILE A 105 44.14 -14.27 32.33
CA ILE A 105 44.59 -14.27 30.93
C ILE A 105 46.10 -14.13 30.84
N THR A 106 46.71 -14.66 29.79
CA THR A 106 48.13 -14.48 29.50
C THR A 106 48.29 -13.48 28.36
N LEU A 107 49.02 -12.39 28.58
CA LEU A 107 49.40 -11.46 27.51
C LEU A 107 50.72 -11.91 26.89
N LYS A 108 50.70 -12.32 25.63
CA LYS A 108 51.90 -12.77 24.89
C LYS A 108 52.77 -11.63 24.41
N SER A 109 52.14 -10.55 23.99
CA SER A 109 52.78 -9.35 23.50
C SER A 109 51.85 -8.18 23.72
N ILE A 110 52.42 -6.98 23.83
CA ILE A 110 51.70 -5.71 23.87
C ILE A 110 52.24 -4.89 22.71
N ILE A 111 51.35 -4.51 21.79
CA ILE A 111 51.68 -3.90 20.51
C ILE A 111 50.93 -2.57 20.44
N GLU A 112 51.62 -1.50 20.04
CA GLU A 112 50.91 -0.26 19.69
C GLU A 112 50.02 -0.53 18.47
N ILE A 113 48.76 -0.09 18.52
CA ILE A 113 47.76 -0.37 17.48
C ILE A 113 48.28 0.01 16.09
N LYS A 114 48.99 1.14 15.99
CA LYS A 114 49.59 1.64 14.75
C LYS A 114 50.62 0.71 14.09
N ASN A 115 51.15 -0.27 14.84
CA ASN A 115 52.18 -1.22 14.40
C ASN A 115 51.59 -2.63 14.13
N LEU A 116 50.27 -2.79 14.17
CA LEU A 116 49.62 -4.06 13.86
C LEU A 116 49.82 -4.46 12.38
N PRO A 117 49.86 -5.78 12.09
CA PRO A 117 50.10 -6.27 10.74
C PRO A 117 48.97 -5.89 9.78
N GLN A 118 49.28 -5.76 8.49
CA GLN A 118 48.29 -5.39 7.48
C GLN A 118 47.09 -6.34 7.44
N GLN A 119 47.31 -7.65 7.65
CA GLN A 119 46.23 -8.65 7.64
C GLN A 119 45.16 -8.36 8.70
N PHE A 120 45.57 -7.95 9.90
CA PHE A 120 44.63 -7.55 10.96
C PHE A 120 43.72 -6.41 10.50
N TRP A 121 44.28 -5.40 9.82
CA TRP A 121 43.50 -4.28 9.29
C TRP A 121 42.55 -4.71 8.16
N ILE A 122 42.96 -5.63 7.29
CA ILE A 122 42.08 -6.20 6.26
C ILE A 122 40.85 -6.84 6.91
N ASP A 123 41.05 -7.66 7.94
CA ASP A 123 39.97 -8.41 8.58
C ASP A 123 39.02 -7.50 9.39
N ILE A 124 39.55 -6.47 10.06
CA ILE A 124 38.70 -5.48 10.71
C ILE A 124 37.92 -4.65 9.68
N ILE A 125 38.57 -4.14 8.64
CA ILE A 125 37.93 -3.25 7.65
C ILE A 125 36.82 -3.98 6.88
N ARG A 126 36.96 -5.29 6.62
CA ARG A 126 35.89 -6.12 6.04
C ARG A 126 34.59 -6.06 6.85
N ASN A 127 34.70 -5.93 8.17
CA ASN A 127 33.55 -5.86 9.08
C ASN A 127 33.13 -4.41 9.38
N TYR A 128 34.09 -3.47 9.41
CA TYR A 128 33.86 -2.07 9.75
C TYR A 128 34.80 -1.12 8.98
N GLY A 129 34.31 -0.53 7.89
CA GLY A 129 35.12 0.30 6.98
C GLY A 129 35.73 1.54 7.62
N PHE A 130 35.11 2.11 8.66
CA PHE A 130 35.66 3.25 9.39
C PHE A 130 36.90 2.92 10.21
N ALA A 131 37.22 1.64 10.41
CA ALA A 131 38.47 1.24 11.04
C ALA A 131 39.71 1.77 10.30
N LEU A 132 39.57 2.16 9.02
CA LEU A 132 40.61 2.82 8.25
C LEU A 132 41.19 4.06 8.96
N GLU A 133 40.39 4.75 9.80
CA GLU A 133 40.83 5.89 10.61
C GLU A 133 42.06 5.57 11.48
N PHE A 134 42.09 4.36 12.05
CA PHE A 134 43.16 3.92 12.97
C PHE A 134 44.38 3.35 12.24
N VAL A 135 44.30 3.17 10.92
CA VAL A 135 45.40 2.66 10.11
C VAL A 135 46.44 3.76 9.90
N LYS A 136 47.66 3.52 10.39
CA LYS A 136 48.76 4.47 10.21
C LYS A 136 49.16 4.60 8.74
N GLU A 137 49.53 3.48 8.12
CA GLU A 137 49.96 3.40 6.72
C GLU A 137 48.80 2.87 5.86
N GLN A 138 48.08 3.78 5.21
CA GLN A 138 46.93 3.43 4.38
C GLN A 138 47.38 3.06 2.97
N THR A 139 47.36 1.76 2.65
CA THR A 139 47.61 1.30 1.28
C THR A 139 46.36 1.49 0.41
N GLU A 140 46.56 1.55 -0.91
CA GLU A 140 45.45 1.65 -1.87
C GLU A 140 44.43 0.52 -1.70
N GLU A 141 44.89 -0.70 -1.42
CA GLU A 141 44.01 -1.85 -1.17
C GLU A 141 43.15 -1.68 0.08
N LEU A 142 43.72 -1.21 1.19
CA LEU A 142 42.96 -0.95 2.42
C LEU A 142 41.92 0.16 2.21
N CYS A 143 42.30 1.24 1.52
CA CYS A 143 41.39 2.32 1.18
C CYS A 143 40.23 1.83 0.28
N LYS A 144 40.53 1.07 -0.79
CA LYS A 144 39.51 0.50 -1.68
C LYS A 144 38.60 -0.47 -0.92
N LEU A 145 39.15 -1.31 -0.04
CA LEU A 145 38.39 -2.24 0.80
C LEU A 145 37.43 -1.49 1.74
N ALA A 146 37.92 -0.46 2.43
CA ALA A 146 37.14 0.36 3.35
C ALA A 146 35.99 1.08 2.63
N VAL A 147 36.27 1.72 1.49
CA VAL A 147 35.25 2.43 0.70
C VAL A 147 34.22 1.47 0.11
N ARG A 148 34.61 0.26 -0.31
CA ARG A 148 33.66 -0.77 -0.78
C ARG A 148 32.76 -1.29 0.34
N GLN A 149 33.27 -1.38 1.56
CA GLN A 149 32.48 -1.82 2.71
C GLN A 149 31.53 -0.70 3.16
N ASN A 150 32.03 0.53 3.25
CA ASN A 150 31.25 1.72 3.56
C ASN A 150 31.85 2.93 2.88
N VAL A 151 31.13 3.47 1.90
CA VAL A 151 31.55 4.61 1.08
C VAL A 151 31.92 5.85 1.89
N ARG A 152 31.31 6.07 3.07
CA ARG A 152 31.64 7.19 3.95
C ARG A 152 33.02 7.04 4.61
N ALA A 153 33.66 5.88 4.52
CA ALA A 153 35.04 5.69 4.97
C ALA A 153 36.02 6.55 4.17
N LEU A 154 35.62 7.07 3.00
CA LEU A 154 36.40 8.03 2.22
C LEU A 154 36.86 9.24 3.05
N GLN A 155 36.08 9.66 4.05
CA GLN A 155 36.44 10.77 4.95
C GLN A 155 37.73 10.52 5.74
N PHE A 156 38.08 9.24 5.99
CA PHE A 156 39.26 8.83 6.73
C PHE A 156 40.46 8.52 5.82
N VAL A 157 40.28 8.59 4.50
CA VAL A 157 41.36 8.39 3.54
C VAL A 157 42.29 9.61 3.55
N LYS A 158 43.56 9.38 3.88
CA LYS A 158 44.59 10.43 3.93
C LYS A 158 44.89 10.96 2.52
N GLU A 159 45.25 10.06 1.62
CA GLU A 159 45.56 10.38 0.21
C GLU A 159 44.47 9.83 -0.71
N GLN A 160 43.65 10.72 -1.26
CA GLN A 160 42.52 10.35 -2.12
C GLN A 160 42.95 10.34 -3.59
N THR A 161 42.90 9.17 -4.23
CA THR A 161 43.12 9.05 -5.68
C THR A 161 41.84 9.31 -6.46
N LYS A 162 41.96 9.77 -7.71
CA LYS A 162 40.82 9.98 -8.61
C LYS A 162 39.96 8.71 -8.72
N GLU A 163 40.56 7.55 -8.95
CA GLU A 163 39.85 6.28 -9.07
C GLU A 163 39.06 5.91 -7.82
N LEU A 164 39.63 6.14 -6.63
CA LEU A 164 38.97 5.84 -5.37
C LEU A 164 37.78 6.77 -5.13
N CYS A 165 37.95 8.06 -5.40
CA CYS A 165 36.85 9.04 -5.32
C CYS A 165 35.73 8.68 -6.29
N GLU A 166 36.05 8.36 -7.54
CA GLU A 166 35.07 7.91 -8.54
C GLU A 166 34.34 6.65 -8.09
N LEU A 167 35.06 5.65 -7.55
CA LEU A 167 34.46 4.44 -7.00
C LEU A 167 33.45 4.76 -5.89
N ALA A 168 33.80 5.70 -4.99
CA ALA A 168 32.95 6.11 -3.89
C ALA A 168 31.68 6.82 -4.37
N VAL A 169 31.82 7.83 -5.24
CA VAL A 169 30.66 8.60 -5.73
C VAL A 169 29.76 7.81 -6.67
N LYS A 170 30.28 6.80 -7.39
CA LYS A 170 29.48 5.85 -8.17
C LYS A 170 28.53 5.03 -7.30
N GLN A 171 28.92 4.74 -6.06
CA GLN A 171 28.07 4.00 -5.12
C GLN A 171 27.09 4.92 -4.39
N ASN A 172 27.52 6.13 -4.01
CA ASN A 172 26.67 7.14 -3.40
C ASN A 172 27.19 8.56 -3.69
N GLY A 173 26.45 9.32 -4.49
CA GLY A 173 26.82 10.67 -4.91
C GLY A 173 26.99 11.66 -3.76
N PHE A 174 26.31 11.47 -2.63
CA PHE A 174 26.46 12.35 -1.45
C PHE A 174 27.84 12.26 -0.80
N VAL A 175 28.59 11.21 -1.06
CA VAL A 175 29.98 11.08 -0.57
C VAL A 175 30.91 12.11 -1.20
N LEU A 176 30.46 12.84 -2.24
CA LEU A 176 31.14 14.01 -2.78
C LEU A 176 31.50 15.04 -1.70
N GLU A 177 30.72 15.14 -0.61
CA GLU A 177 31.03 15.95 0.57
C GLU A 177 32.43 15.66 1.14
N PHE A 178 32.88 14.40 1.11
CA PHE A 178 34.16 13.96 1.65
C PHE A 178 35.30 13.97 0.62
N VAL A 179 35.02 14.33 -0.63
CA VAL A 179 36.05 14.43 -1.68
C VAL A 179 36.82 15.74 -1.49
N LYS A 180 38.13 15.62 -1.22
CA LYS A 180 39.01 16.77 -0.99
C LYS A 180 39.16 17.61 -2.26
N GLU A 181 39.61 16.95 -3.33
CA GLU A 181 39.82 17.54 -4.66
C GLU A 181 38.71 17.12 -5.62
N GLN A 182 37.78 18.04 -5.89
CA GLN A 182 36.64 17.81 -6.76
C GLN A 182 37.00 18.15 -8.21
N THR A 183 37.13 17.13 -9.05
CA THR A 183 37.25 17.32 -10.51
C THR A 183 35.86 17.34 -11.15
N GLU A 184 35.74 17.97 -12.32
CA GLU A 184 34.49 18.03 -13.08
C GLU A 184 33.89 16.63 -13.32
N GLU A 185 34.73 15.64 -13.66
CA GLU A 185 34.29 14.26 -13.89
C GLU A 185 33.75 13.60 -12.61
N ILE A 186 34.41 13.79 -11.46
CA ILE A 186 33.91 13.25 -10.17
C ILE A 186 32.57 13.89 -9.79
N CYS A 187 32.46 15.22 -9.93
CA CYS A 187 31.22 15.94 -9.68
C CYS A 187 30.10 15.45 -10.62
N LYS A 188 30.41 15.27 -11.91
CA LYS A 188 29.46 14.77 -12.90
C LYS A 188 28.96 13.38 -12.55
N ILE A 189 29.85 12.45 -12.20
CA ILE A 189 29.49 11.10 -11.76
C ILE A 189 28.59 11.16 -10.51
N ALA A 190 28.93 11.99 -9.52
CA ALA A 190 28.14 12.14 -8.31
C ALA A 190 26.71 12.66 -8.60
N VAL A 191 26.59 13.71 -9.43
CA VAL A 191 25.31 14.32 -9.83
C VAL A 191 24.49 13.40 -10.74
N GLN A 192 25.14 12.60 -11.60
CA GLN A 192 24.48 11.55 -12.39
C GLN A 192 23.93 10.42 -11.52
N GLN A 193 24.64 10.08 -10.44
CA GLN A 193 24.17 9.06 -9.50
C GLN A 193 23.02 9.59 -8.63
N ASN A 194 23.10 10.84 -8.17
CA ASN A 194 22.05 11.51 -7.41
C ASN A 194 22.12 13.02 -7.62
N SER A 195 21.07 13.60 -8.22
CA SER A 195 21.03 15.02 -8.58
C SER A 195 21.15 15.97 -7.40
N TRP A 196 20.72 15.55 -6.19
CA TRP A 196 20.89 16.35 -4.98
C TRP A 196 22.33 16.41 -4.47
N ALA A 197 23.24 15.59 -5.00
CA ALA A 197 24.67 15.71 -4.72
C ALA A 197 25.25 17.04 -5.21
N LEU A 198 24.53 17.77 -6.07
CA LEU A 198 24.86 19.14 -6.48
C LEU A 198 25.11 20.07 -5.28
N GLN A 199 24.44 19.84 -4.14
CA GLN A 199 24.63 20.61 -2.91
C GLN A 199 26.07 20.56 -2.37
N PHE A 200 26.80 19.47 -2.66
CA PHE A 200 28.19 19.26 -2.21
C PHE A 200 29.23 19.68 -3.25
N VAL A 201 28.80 20.11 -4.44
CA VAL A 201 29.70 20.62 -5.49
C VAL A 201 30.22 22.00 -5.07
N LYS A 202 31.54 22.11 -4.91
CA LYS A 202 32.21 23.37 -4.53
C LYS A 202 32.07 24.41 -5.64
N GLU A 203 32.51 24.05 -6.85
CA GLU A 203 32.46 24.88 -8.05
C GLU A 203 31.43 24.33 -9.04
N GLN A 204 30.28 25.01 -9.17
CA GLN A 204 29.18 24.57 -10.01
C GLN A 204 29.35 25.12 -11.43
N THR A 205 29.40 24.22 -12.43
CA THR A 205 29.35 24.60 -13.84
C THR A 205 27.90 24.63 -14.33
N LYS A 206 27.63 25.39 -15.39
CA LYS A 206 26.32 25.41 -16.06
C LYS A 206 25.86 24.00 -16.43
N GLU A 207 26.75 23.19 -17.00
CA GLU A 207 26.45 21.82 -17.43
C GLU A 207 26.06 20.90 -16.26
N LEU A 208 26.74 21.01 -15.11
CA LEU A 208 26.41 20.25 -13.91
C LEU A 208 25.06 20.66 -13.32
N CYS A 209 24.78 21.95 -13.26
CA CYS A 209 23.48 22.46 -12.82
C CYS A 209 22.36 21.97 -13.73
N GLU A 210 22.51 22.10 -15.05
CA GLU A 210 21.54 21.59 -16.03
C GLU A 210 21.34 20.07 -15.91
N LEU A 211 22.42 19.31 -15.77
CA LEU A 211 22.36 17.86 -15.58
C LEU A 211 21.55 17.48 -14.33
N ALA A 212 21.71 18.22 -13.23
CA ALA A 212 20.96 17.98 -12.00
C ALA A 212 19.47 18.28 -12.19
N VAL A 213 19.12 19.46 -12.72
CA VAL A 213 17.72 19.89 -12.84
C VAL A 213 16.95 19.12 -13.93
N ARG A 214 17.63 18.61 -14.97
CA ARG A 214 17.01 17.72 -15.97
C ARG A 214 16.56 16.38 -15.40
N GLN A 215 17.27 15.88 -14.39
CA GLN A 215 16.92 14.63 -13.72
C GLN A 215 15.88 14.86 -12.62
N VAL A 216 16.09 15.88 -11.78
CA VAL A 216 15.19 16.26 -10.70
C VAL A 216 15.10 17.79 -10.66
N GLY A 217 13.99 18.35 -11.13
CA GLY A 217 13.80 19.81 -11.24
C GLY A 217 13.96 20.53 -9.91
N GLN A 218 13.58 19.89 -8.79
CA GLN A 218 13.76 20.43 -7.44
C GLN A 218 15.23 20.57 -7.02
N ALA A 219 16.18 19.92 -7.70
CA ALA A 219 17.61 20.16 -7.47
C ALA A 219 18.01 21.63 -7.73
N LEU A 220 17.13 22.43 -8.36
CA LEU A 220 17.26 23.88 -8.49
C LEU A 220 17.50 24.58 -7.14
N GLU A 221 16.99 24.02 -6.04
CA GLU A 221 17.25 24.50 -4.67
C GLU A 221 18.76 24.65 -4.38
N PHE A 222 19.57 23.74 -4.92
CA PHE A 222 21.02 23.69 -4.68
C PHE A 222 21.84 24.42 -5.74
N VAL A 223 21.20 25.02 -6.75
CA VAL A 223 21.89 25.83 -7.76
C VAL A 223 22.23 27.20 -7.16
N LYS A 224 23.53 27.49 -7.01
CA LYS A 224 24.02 28.75 -6.43
C LYS A 224 23.65 29.93 -7.33
N GLU A 225 24.08 29.87 -8.59
CA GLU A 225 23.83 30.87 -9.63
C GLU A 225 22.77 30.38 -10.62
N GLN A 226 21.55 30.88 -10.48
CA GLN A 226 20.42 30.51 -11.33
C GLN A 226 20.42 31.37 -12.60
N THR A 227 20.53 30.72 -13.76
CA THR A 227 20.26 31.35 -15.05
C THR A 227 18.82 31.06 -15.47
N GLU A 228 18.26 31.91 -16.33
CA GLU A 228 16.91 31.73 -16.85
C GLU A 228 16.74 30.34 -17.50
N GLU A 229 17.73 29.89 -18.27
CA GLU A 229 17.72 28.58 -18.93
C GLU A 229 17.68 27.41 -17.93
N ILE A 230 18.48 27.46 -16.86
CA ILE A 230 18.47 26.43 -15.80
C ILE A 230 17.11 26.39 -15.10
N CYS A 231 16.53 27.56 -14.81
CA CYS A 231 15.20 27.65 -14.21
C CYS A 231 14.12 27.08 -15.14
N LYS A 232 14.16 27.40 -16.45
CA LYS A 232 13.22 26.86 -17.45
C LYS A 232 13.29 25.34 -17.53
N ILE A 233 14.50 24.79 -17.62
CA ILE A 233 14.72 23.33 -17.60
C ILE A 233 14.12 22.70 -16.34
N ALA A 234 14.36 23.31 -15.16
CA ALA A 234 13.86 22.80 -13.89
C ALA A 234 12.33 22.76 -13.83
N VAL A 235 11.65 23.85 -14.20
CA VAL A 235 10.18 23.94 -14.13
C VAL A 235 9.48 23.14 -15.23
N GLN A 236 10.12 22.95 -16.39
CA GLN A 236 9.62 22.05 -17.43
C GLN A 236 9.70 20.59 -16.99
N GLN A 237 10.71 20.22 -16.19
CA GLN A 237 10.82 18.88 -15.61
C GLN A 237 9.78 18.68 -14.50
N ASN A 238 9.66 19.64 -13.59
CA ASN A 238 8.69 19.65 -12.48
C ASN A 238 8.25 21.08 -12.17
N GLY A 239 6.98 21.42 -12.42
CA GLY A 239 6.43 22.77 -12.23
C GLY A 239 6.55 23.26 -10.79
N TRP A 240 6.59 22.37 -9.81
CA TRP A 240 6.80 22.72 -8.40
C TRP A 240 8.21 23.21 -8.10
N ALA A 241 9.18 23.00 -9.01
CA ALA A 241 10.51 23.60 -8.90
C ALA A 241 10.44 25.14 -8.93
N LEU A 242 9.32 25.74 -9.38
CA LEU A 242 9.08 27.18 -9.33
C LEU A 242 9.26 27.77 -7.92
N GLN A 243 9.00 26.98 -6.87
CA GLN A 243 9.21 27.40 -5.48
C GLN A 243 10.67 27.77 -5.16
N PHE A 244 11.62 27.22 -5.91
CA PHE A 244 13.06 27.45 -5.73
C PHE A 244 13.63 28.50 -6.69
N VAL A 245 12.82 29.02 -7.62
CA VAL A 245 13.23 30.08 -8.56
C VAL A 245 13.35 31.41 -7.81
N LYS A 246 14.56 31.97 -7.74
CA LYS A 246 14.83 33.24 -7.05
C LYS A 246 14.18 34.41 -7.80
N GLU A 247 14.47 34.52 -9.09
CA GLU A 247 13.94 35.54 -9.99
C GLU A 247 12.95 34.93 -11.00
N GLN A 248 11.67 35.25 -10.82
CA GLN A 248 10.58 34.71 -11.65
C GLN A 248 10.32 35.63 -12.84
N THR A 249 10.54 35.12 -14.06
CA THR A 249 10.06 35.75 -15.30
C THR A 249 8.68 35.23 -15.68
N GLU A 250 7.95 35.97 -16.51
CA GLU A 250 6.64 35.54 -17.00
C GLU A 250 6.73 34.18 -17.71
N GLU A 251 7.75 33.98 -18.54
CA GLU A 251 7.96 32.72 -19.26
C GLU A 251 8.27 31.53 -18.33
N ILE A 252 9.07 31.73 -17.27
CA ILE A 252 9.33 30.66 -16.29
C ILE A 252 8.04 30.29 -15.54
N CYS A 253 7.27 31.28 -15.11
CA CYS A 253 5.98 31.05 -14.45
C CYS A 253 4.99 30.33 -15.38
N GLU A 254 4.92 30.75 -16.65
CA GLU A 254 4.06 30.12 -17.65
C GLU A 254 4.45 28.66 -17.88
N LEU A 255 5.73 28.36 -18.08
CA LEU A 255 6.23 27.00 -18.25
C LEU A 255 5.91 26.12 -17.04
N ALA A 256 6.08 26.64 -15.82
CA ALA A 256 5.77 25.93 -14.59
C ALA A 256 4.27 25.60 -14.49
N VAL A 257 3.41 26.58 -14.76
CA VAL A 257 1.95 26.45 -14.67
C VAL A 257 1.39 25.54 -15.78
N ARG A 258 1.96 25.60 -16.99
CA ARG A 258 1.62 24.66 -18.07
C ARG A 258 1.96 23.21 -17.69
N GLN A 259 3.06 23.00 -16.98
CA GLN A 259 3.48 21.68 -16.52
C GLN A 259 2.56 21.16 -15.40
N ASP A 260 2.31 21.98 -14.38
CA ASP A 260 1.38 21.69 -13.28
C ASP A 260 0.62 22.95 -12.87
N GLY A 261 -0.71 22.97 -13.03
CA GLY A 261 -1.56 24.11 -12.67
C GLY A 261 -1.45 24.50 -11.19
N TRP A 262 -1.11 23.56 -10.29
CA TRP A 262 -0.85 23.86 -8.88
C TRP A 262 0.43 24.66 -8.65
N ALA A 263 1.36 24.71 -9.62
CA ALA A 263 2.55 25.56 -9.54
C ALA A 263 2.19 27.04 -9.40
N LEU A 264 0.97 27.46 -9.79
CA LEU A 264 0.44 28.81 -9.57
C LEU A 264 0.55 29.27 -8.10
N GLN A 265 0.52 28.33 -7.15
CA GLN A 265 0.69 28.65 -5.72
C GLN A 265 2.06 29.29 -5.39
N PHE A 266 3.09 29.00 -6.20
CA PHE A 266 4.44 29.51 -6.03
C PHE A 266 4.71 30.79 -6.85
N VAL A 267 3.77 31.21 -7.70
CA VAL A 267 3.88 32.45 -8.48
C VAL A 267 3.72 33.65 -7.54
N LYS A 268 4.76 34.49 -7.44
CA LYS A 268 4.76 35.67 -6.55
C LYS A 268 3.67 36.67 -6.95
N LYS A 269 3.57 36.97 -8.26
CA LYS A 269 2.57 37.87 -8.85
C LYS A 269 1.71 37.11 -9.85
N GLN A 270 0.52 36.71 -9.42
CA GLN A 270 -0.45 36.04 -10.28
C GLN A 270 -1.07 37.07 -11.25
N THR A 271 -0.97 36.80 -12.56
CA THR A 271 -1.67 37.55 -13.62
C THR A 271 -2.93 36.78 -14.02
N GLU A 272 -3.89 37.47 -14.66
CA GLU A 272 -5.12 36.83 -15.16
C GLU A 272 -4.80 35.68 -16.12
N GLU A 273 -3.85 35.88 -17.03
CA GLU A 273 -3.40 34.86 -17.99
C GLU A 273 -2.81 33.62 -17.31
N LEU A 274 -1.98 33.79 -16.27
CA LEU A 274 -1.42 32.66 -15.51
C LEU A 274 -2.49 31.92 -14.70
N CYS A 275 -3.43 32.66 -14.10
CA CYS A 275 -4.57 32.07 -13.40
C CYS A 275 -5.45 31.26 -14.35
N GLU A 276 -5.75 31.81 -15.53
CA GLU A 276 -6.52 31.11 -16.57
C GLU A 276 -5.80 29.85 -17.01
N LEU A 277 -4.51 29.95 -17.33
CA LEU A 277 -3.68 28.82 -17.74
C LEU A 277 -3.65 27.70 -16.70
N ALA A 278 -3.52 28.05 -15.42
CA ALA A 278 -3.54 27.10 -14.32
C ALA A 278 -4.89 26.37 -14.22
N VAL A 279 -5.99 27.12 -14.32
CA VAL A 279 -7.35 26.57 -14.26
C VAL A 279 -7.64 25.70 -15.49
N GLN A 280 -7.22 26.10 -16.70
CA GLN A 280 -7.35 25.28 -17.91
C GLN A 280 -6.61 23.95 -17.77
N GLN A 281 -5.41 23.96 -17.19
CA GLN A 281 -4.61 22.76 -16.94
C GLN A 281 -5.27 21.87 -15.89
N ASN A 282 -5.76 22.46 -14.80
CA ASN A 282 -6.48 21.77 -13.73
C ASN A 282 -7.47 22.70 -13.04
N ALA A 283 -8.77 22.44 -13.22
CA ALA A 283 -9.86 23.22 -12.63
C ALA A 283 -9.70 23.48 -11.12
N ARG A 284 -9.10 22.54 -10.37
CA ARG A 284 -8.89 22.67 -8.92
C ARG A 284 -7.80 23.68 -8.56
N ALA A 285 -6.95 24.09 -9.50
CA ALA A 285 -5.99 25.17 -9.29
C ALA A 285 -6.67 26.51 -8.95
N LEU A 286 -7.98 26.66 -9.21
CA LEU A 286 -8.79 27.77 -8.71
C LEU A 286 -8.65 27.98 -7.19
N GLN A 287 -8.31 26.93 -6.44
CA GLN A 287 -8.12 27.00 -4.99
C GLN A 287 -6.95 27.91 -4.59
N VAL A 288 -5.89 27.97 -5.41
CA VAL A 288 -4.69 28.77 -5.14
C VAL A 288 -4.71 30.13 -5.84
N VAL A 289 -5.75 30.41 -6.62
CA VAL A 289 -6.00 31.72 -7.21
C VAL A 289 -6.38 32.70 -6.08
N LYS A 290 -5.61 33.79 -5.96
CA LYS A 290 -5.85 34.82 -4.93
C LYS A 290 -7.18 35.52 -5.16
N GLU A 291 -7.38 36.04 -6.38
CA GLU A 291 -8.58 36.75 -6.82
C GLU A 291 -9.38 35.90 -7.81
N GLN A 292 -10.48 35.32 -7.32
CA GLN A 292 -11.36 34.48 -8.14
C GLN A 292 -12.35 35.36 -8.92
N THR A 293 -12.03 35.67 -10.17
CA THR A 293 -12.95 36.39 -11.07
C THR A 293 -14.12 35.51 -11.51
N LYS A 294 -15.21 36.12 -11.98
CA LYS A 294 -16.39 35.39 -12.47
C LYS A 294 -16.01 34.46 -13.62
N GLU A 295 -15.19 34.95 -14.54
CA GLU A 295 -14.74 34.25 -15.74
C GLU A 295 -13.89 33.03 -15.38
N LEU A 296 -12.98 33.16 -14.40
CA LEU A 296 -12.15 32.04 -13.92
C LEU A 296 -12.99 30.99 -13.18
N CYS A 297 -13.91 31.41 -12.33
CA CYS A 297 -14.85 30.51 -11.67
C CYS A 297 -15.70 29.75 -12.68
N GLU A 298 -16.23 30.45 -13.69
CA GLU A 298 -17.01 29.84 -14.76
C GLU A 298 -16.17 28.83 -15.55
N LEU A 299 -14.95 29.21 -15.96
CA LEU A 299 -14.02 28.31 -16.65
C LEU A 299 -13.75 27.03 -15.84
N ALA A 300 -13.46 27.16 -14.54
CA ALA A 300 -13.17 26.02 -13.68
C ALA A 300 -14.40 25.11 -13.51
N VAL A 301 -15.56 25.69 -13.25
CA VAL A 301 -16.82 24.95 -13.07
C VAL A 301 -17.26 24.27 -14.37
N ARG A 302 -17.04 24.89 -15.54
CA ARG A 302 -17.30 24.24 -16.85
C ARG A 302 -16.49 22.96 -17.04
N GLN A 303 -15.29 22.87 -16.45
CA GLN A 303 -14.42 21.71 -16.56
C GLN A 303 -14.76 20.63 -15.52
N ASP A 304 -15.04 20.99 -14.27
CA ASP A 304 -15.52 20.08 -13.22
C ASP A 304 -16.48 20.81 -12.27
N GLY A 305 -17.79 20.48 -12.35
CA GLY A 305 -18.81 21.08 -11.51
C GLY A 305 -18.54 20.99 -9.99
N ARG A 306 -17.77 20.00 -9.52
CA ARG A 306 -17.42 19.87 -8.08
C ARG A 306 -16.49 20.98 -7.60
N VAL A 307 -15.84 21.71 -8.49
CA VAL A 307 -15.05 22.91 -8.16
C VAL A 307 -15.91 24.00 -7.51
N LEU A 308 -17.23 23.96 -7.65
CA LEU A 308 -18.14 24.85 -6.92
C LEU A 308 -17.88 24.85 -5.40
N GLN A 309 -17.39 23.75 -4.83
CA GLN A 309 -17.01 23.65 -3.41
C GLN A 309 -15.93 24.67 -2.99
N ILE A 310 -15.00 25.02 -3.88
CA ILE A 310 -13.87 25.93 -3.61
C ILE A 310 -14.11 27.35 -4.15
N VAL A 311 -15.25 27.59 -4.79
CA VAL A 311 -15.66 28.92 -5.23
C VAL A 311 -16.06 29.77 -4.02
N LYS A 312 -15.39 30.91 -3.84
CA LYS A 312 -15.66 31.84 -2.74
C LYS A 312 -17.05 32.47 -2.88
N GLU A 313 -17.31 33.10 -4.03
CA GLU A 313 -18.55 33.78 -4.35
C GLU A 313 -19.37 32.99 -5.37
N GLN A 314 -20.43 32.32 -4.89
CA GLN A 314 -21.31 31.52 -5.72
C GLN A 314 -22.44 32.37 -6.30
N THR A 315 -22.52 32.46 -7.63
CA THR A 315 -23.66 33.07 -8.32
C THR A 315 -24.66 31.99 -8.73
N GLU A 316 -25.93 32.36 -8.89
CA GLU A 316 -26.98 31.43 -9.31
C GLU A 316 -26.64 30.75 -10.64
N GLU A 317 -26.14 31.49 -11.63
CA GLU A 317 -25.74 30.94 -12.92
C GLU A 317 -24.59 29.94 -12.80
N LEU A 318 -23.63 30.18 -11.92
CA LEU A 318 -22.53 29.26 -11.67
C LEU A 318 -23.00 27.99 -10.97
N CYS A 319 -23.90 28.11 -9.99
CA CYS A 319 -24.54 26.98 -9.34
C CYS A 319 -25.35 26.16 -10.36
N LYS A 320 -26.13 26.81 -11.23
CA LYS A 320 -26.89 26.14 -12.31
C LYS A 320 -25.96 25.40 -13.27
N LEU A 321 -24.84 26.02 -13.64
CA LEU A 321 -23.84 25.43 -14.51
C LEU A 321 -23.22 24.16 -13.90
N ALA A 322 -22.91 24.19 -12.60
CA ALA A 322 -22.33 23.05 -11.90
C ALA A 322 -23.35 21.90 -11.71
N VAL A 323 -24.56 22.24 -11.27
CA VAL A 323 -25.65 21.28 -11.02
C VAL A 323 -26.11 20.57 -12.29
N ARG A 324 -26.07 21.25 -13.46
CA ARG A 324 -26.37 20.61 -14.76
C ARG A 324 -25.40 19.49 -15.11
N GLN A 325 -24.16 19.54 -14.63
CA GLN A 325 -23.18 18.48 -14.86
C GLN A 325 -23.40 17.30 -13.91
N ASP A 326 -23.61 17.58 -12.62
CA ASP A 326 -23.87 16.59 -11.58
C ASP A 326 -24.82 17.15 -10.53
N GLY A 327 -26.02 16.58 -10.41
CA GLY A 327 -27.04 17.00 -9.46
C GLY A 327 -26.60 16.88 -8.00
N TRP A 328 -25.63 15.99 -7.70
CA TRP A 328 -25.05 15.88 -6.36
C TRP A 328 -24.20 17.09 -5.96
N VAL A 329 -23.79 17.93 -6.90
CA VAL A 329 -23.12 19.20 -6.60
C VAL A 329 -24.01 20.15 -5.80
N LEU A 330 -25.33 19.91 -5.74
CA LEU A 330 -26.24 20.63 -4.85
C LEU A 330 -25.76 20.65 -3.38
N GLN A 331 -25.01 19.62 -2.95
CA GLN A 331 -24.41 19.56 -1.61
C GLN A 331 -23.43 20.70 -1.32
N PHE A 332 -22.82 21.30 -2.36
CA PHE A 332 -21.86 22.40 -2.26
C PHE A 332 -22.49 23.78 -2.46
N VAL A 333 -23.78 23.84 -2.82
CA VAL A 333 -24.52 25.09 -3.01
C VAL A 333 -24.85 25.70 -1.65
N LYS A 334 -24.33 26.89 -1.37
CA LYS A 334 -24.56 27.62 -0.11
C LYS A 334 -26.03 28.03 0.03
N GLU A 335 -26.53 28.73 -0.98
CA GLU A 335 -27.91 29.24 -1.07
C GLU A 335 -28.72 28.46 -2.11
N GLN A 336 -29.67 27.65 -1.64
CA GLN A 336 -30.50 26.81 -2.51
C GLN A 336 -31.78 27.54 -2.91
N THR A 337 -31.96 27.79 -4.21
CA THR A 337 -33.23 28.26 -4.77
C THR A 337 -34.09 27.08 -5.20
N GLU A 338 -35.40 27.28 -5.29
CA GLU A 338 -36.33 26.25 -5.77
C GLU A 338 -35.94 25.75 -7.17
N GLU A 339 -35.53 26.67 -8.07
CA GLU A 339 -35.11 26.32 -9.42
C GLU A 339 -33.82 25.49 -9.43
N LEU A 340 -32.84 25.80 -8.57
CA LEU A 340 -31.62 25.00 -8.42
C LEU A 340 -31.92 23.60 -7.89
N CYS A 341 -32.80 23.48 -6.89
CA CYS A 341 -33.23 22.19 -6.37
C CYS A 341 -33.94 21.37 -7.45
N LYS A 342 -34.86 21.99 -8.21
CA LYS A 342 -35.55 21.34 -9.35
C LYS A 342 -34.56 20.85 -10.39
N LEU A 343 -33.60 21.68 -10.77
CA LEU A 343 -32.56 21.34 -11.73
C LEU A 343 -31.69 20.16 -11.26
N ALA A 344 -31.32 20.14 -9.99
CA ALA A 344 -30.54 19.05 -9.40
C ALA A 344 -31.28 17.72 -9.40
N VAL A 345 -32.55 17.70 -8.96
CA VAL A 345 -33.34 16.47 -8.91
C VAL A 345 -33.74 15.97 -10.30
N GLN A 346 -33.92 16.86 -11.27
CA GLN A 346 -34.14 16.49 -12.68
C GLN A 346 -32.89 15.82 -13.29
N GLN A 347 -31.70 16.31 -12.94
CA GLN A 347 -30.44 15.72 -13.39
C GLN A 347 -30.22 14.36 -12.70
N ASN A 348 -30.40 14.29 -11.37
CA ASN A 348 -30.27 13.07 -10.57
C ASN A 348 -31.27 13.10 -9.41
N GLY A 349 -32.28 12.22 -9.44
CA GLY A 349 -33.35 12.19 -8.45
C GLY A 349 -32.84 11.93 -7.03
N ARG A 350 -31.69 11.26 -6.88
CA ARG A 350 -31.06 11.06 -5.56
C ARG A 350 -30.46 12.35 -4.98
N ALA A 351 -30.29 13.41 -5.77
CA ALA A 351 -29.88 14.73 -5.28
C ALA A 351 -30.89 15.32 -4.27
N LEU A 352 -32.11 14.75 -4.18
CA LEU A 352 -33.07 15.05 -3.12
C LEU A 352 -32.48 14.91 -1.71
N GLU A 353 -31.47 14.06 -1.54
CA GLU A 353 -30.68 13.92 -0.29
C GLU A 353 -30.13 15.27 0.20
N PHE A 354 -29.70 16.14 -0.72
CA PHE A 354 -29.04 17.40 -0.40
C PHE A 354 -30.00 18.61 -0.41
N VAL A 355 -31.29 18.39 -0.68
CA VAL A 355 -32.31 19.43 -0.64
C VAL A 355 -32.64 19.75 0.82
N LYS A 356 -32.37 20.99 1.24
CA LYS A 356 -32.64 21.45 2.63
C LYS A 356 -34.14 21.43 2.92
N GLU A 357 -34.91 22.10 2.07
CA GLU A 357 -36.37 22.24 2.16
C GLU A 357 -37.07 21.42 1.06
N GLN A 358 -37.67 20.30 1.44
CA GLN A 358 -38.35 19.39 0.51
C GLN A 358 -39.81 19.82 0.33
N THR A 359 -40.18 20.21 -0.89
CA THR A 359 -41.58 20.42 -1.27
C THR A 359 -42.17 19.14 -1.88
N LYS A 360 -43.50 19.02 -1.86
CA LYS A 360 -44.20 17.90 -2.51
C LYS A 360 -43.80 17.77 -3.99
N GLU A 361 -43.76 18.88 -4.71
CA GLU A 361 -43.36 18.91 -6.12
C GLU A 361 -41.93 18.41 -6.34
N LEU A 362 -40.97 18.81 -5.49
CA LEU A 362 -39.59 18.33 -5.57
C LEU A 362 -39.46 16.83 -5.29
N CYS A 363 -40.18 16.33 -4.29
CA CYS A 363 -40.21 14.91 -3.98
C CYS A 363 -40.81 14.09 -5.13
N GLU A 364 -41.92 14.55 -5.70
CA GLU A 364 -42.55 13.91 -6.87
C GLU A 364 -41.60 13.89 -8.07
N LEU A 365 -40.96 15.03 -8.37
CA LEU A 365 -40.01 15.15 -9.47
C LEU A 365 -38.80 14.23 -9.29
N ALA A 366 -38.24 14.16 -8.08
CA ALA A 366 -37.13 13.27 -7.75
C ALA A 366 -37.50 11.79 -7.92
N VAL A 367 -38.68 11.40 -7.44
CA VAL A 367 -39.18 10.02 -7.52
C VAL A 367 -39.53 9.63 -8.95
N GLN A 368 -40.12 10.53 -9.75
CA GLN A 368 -40.37 10.30 -11.18
C GLN A 368 -39.06 10.09 -11.95
N GLN A 369 -38.02 10.85 -11.62
CA GLN A 369 -36.69 10.70 -12.21
C GLN A 369 -36.04 9.37 -11.81
N ASN A 370 -36.08 9.04 -10.52
CA ASN A 370 -35.56 7.79 -9.97
C ASN A 370 -36.38 7.35 -8.76
N GLY A 371 -37.12 6.25 -8.87
CA GLY A 371 -38.02 5.75 -7.83
C GLY A 371 -37.27 5.41 -6.53
N ARG A 372 -35.97 5.11 -6.59
CA ARG A 372 -35.14 4.91 -5.39
C ARG A 372 -34.87 6.19 -4.62
N ALA A 373 -35.13 7.37 -5.19
CA ALA A 373 -35.06 8.65 -4.48
C ALA A 373 -36.05 8.73 -3.30
N LEU A 374 -37.05 7.83 -3.25
CA LEU A 374 -37.94 7.66 -2.10
C LEU A 374 -37.17 7.44 -0.78
N GLU A 375 -35.96 6.87 -0.86
CA GLU A 375 -35.02 6.72 0.27
C GLU A 375 -34.79 8.05 1.01
N PHE A 376 -34.73 9.18 0.30
CA PHE A 376 -34.38 10.49 0.84
C PHE A 376 -35.60 11.37 1.13
N VAL A 377 -36.81 10.88 0.88
CA VAL A 377 -38.05 11.60 1.17
C VAL A 377 -38.28 11.58 2.68
N LYS A 378 -38.31 12.77 3.31
CA LYS A 378 -38.56 12.91 4.75
C LYS A 378 -39.97 12.42 5.10
N GLU A 379 -40.98 12.95 4.41
CA GLU A 379 -42.40 12.66 4.61
C GLU A 379 -42.97 11.88 3.41
N GLN A 380 -43.23 10.58 3.60
CA GLN A 380 -43.75 9.71 2.55
C GLN A 380 -45.29 9.72 2.55
N THR A 381 -45.90 10.13 1.45
CA THR A 381 -47.35 9.97 1.23
C THR A 381 -47.64 8.70 0.44
N LYS A 382 -48.88 8.22 0.51
CA LYS A 382 -49.33 7.04 -0.26
C LYS A 382 -49.09 7.23 -1.76
N GLU A 383 -49.46 8.40 -2.30
CA GLU A 383 -49.32 8.71 -3.72
C GLU A 383 -47.84 8.71 -4.15
N LEU A 384 -46.95 9.21 -3.30
CA LEU A 384 -45.52 9.26 -3.59
C LEU A 384 -44.86 7.87 -3.53
N CYS A 385 -45.27 7.04 -2.57
CA CYS A 385 -44.85 5.64 -2.50
C CYS A 385 -45.33 4.85 -3.72
N GLU A 386 -46.59 5.03 -4.13
CA GLU A 386 -47.14 4.44 -5.35
C GLU A 386 -46.36 4.88 -6.59
N LEU A 387 -46.11 6.19 -6.74
CA LEU A 387 -45.32 6.75 -7.84
C LEU A 387 -43.90 6.16 -7.89
N ALA A 388 -43.25 6.01 -6.74
CA ALA A 388 -41.91 5.42 -6.64
C ALA A 388 -41.87 3.95 -7.08
N VAL A 389 -42.85 3.16 -6.61
CA VAL A 389 -42.97 1.74 -6.96
C VAL A 389 -43.34 1.57 -8.43
N GLN A 390 -44.21 2.42 -8.99
CA GLN A 390 -44.53 2.41 -10.42
C GLN A 390 -43.31 2.73 -11.27
N GLN A 391 -42.48 3.69 -10.85
CA GLN A 391 -41.24 4.03 -11.56
C GLN A 391 -40.22 2.88 -11.46
N ASN A 392 -40.06 2.29 -10.27
CA ASN A 392 -39.17 1.17 -10.01
C ASN A 392 -39.66 0.34 -8.82
N SER A 393 -40.14 -0.88 -9.09
CA SER A 393 -40.58 -1.84 -8.06
C SER A 393 -39.60 -2.06 -6.91
N ARG A 394 -38.29 -1.92 -7.13
CA ARG A 394 -37.28 -2.05 -6.04
C ARG A 394 -37.32 -0.87 -5.06
N ALA A 395 -38.02 0.22 -5.38
CA ALA A 395 -38.29 1.31 -4.45
C ALA A 395 -39.13 0.87 -3.25
N LEU A 396 -39.86 -0.25 -3.36
CA LEU A 396 -40.60 -0.86 -2.24
C LEU A 396 -39.73 -1.05 -0.99
N GLN A 397 -38.41 -1.28 -1.17
CA GLN A 397 -37.46 -1.43 -0.06
C GLN A 397 -37.36 -0.18 0.83
N PHE A 398 -37.66 1.01 0.28
CA PHE A 398 -37.57 2.29 0.98
C PHE A 398 -38.92 2.77 1.52
N VAL A 399 -40.00 2.04 1.27
CA VAL A 399 -41.33 2.37 1.79
C VAL A 399 -41.37 2.06 3.28
N LYS A 400 -41.65 3.09 4.09
CA LYS A 400 -41.78 2.96 5.55
C LYS A 400 -42.97 2.07 5.91
N GLU A 401 -44.16 2.43 5.41
CA GLU A 401 -45.42 1.71 5.63
C GLU A 401 -45.91 1.03 4.34
N GLN A 402 -45.76 -0.29 4.27
CA GLN A 402 -46.14 -1.08 3.09
C GLN A 402 -47.62 -1.50 3.19
N THR A 403 -48.44 -1.11 2.21
CA THR A 403 -49.82 -1.62 2.09
C THR A 403 -49.87 -2.83 1.17
N LYS A 404 -50.94 -3.63 1.29
CA LYS A 404 -51.16 -4.80 0.43
C LYS A 404 -51.16 -4.41 -1.05
N GLU A 405 -51.86 -3.35 -1.41
CA GLU A 405 -51.98 -2.86 -2.78
C GLU A 405 -50.63 -2.44 -3.35
N LEU A 406 -49.78 -1.81 -2.53
CA LEU A 406 -48.45 -1.36 -2.95
C LEU A 406 -47.47 -2.54 -3.13
N CYS A 407 -47.54 -3.52 -2.24
CA CYS A 407 -46.78 -4.77 -2.37
C CYS A 407 -47.20 -5.55 -3.62
N GLU A 408 -48.51 -5.67 -3.87
CA GLU A 408 -49.05 -6.28 -5.09
C GLU A 408 -48.58 -5.54 -6.33
N LEU A 409 -48.66 -4.21 -6.35
CA LEU A 409 -48.19 -3.37 -7.46
C LEU A 409 -46.71 -3.61 -7.77
N ALA A 410 -45.85 -3.66 -6.74
CA ALA A 410 -44.42 -3.91 -6.90
C ALA A 410 -44.13 -5.31 -7.46
N VAL A 411 -44.79 -6.33 -6.93
CA VAL A 411 -44.63 -7.74 -7.34
C VAL A 411 -45.17 -7.95 -8.75
N GLN A 412 -46.31 -7.35 -9.10
CA GLN A 412 -46.86 -7.40 -10.46
C GLN A 412 -45.92 -6.78 -11.48
N GLN A 413 -45.23 -5.70 -11.13
CA GLN A 413 -44.23 -5.11 -12.03
C GLN A 413 -42.98 -5.99 -12.13
N ASN A 414 -42.50 -6.56 -11.02
CA ASN A 414 -41.36 -7.46 -10.98
C ASN A 414 -41.43 -8.38 -9.77
N SER A 415 -41.61 -9.68 -10.00
CA SER A 415 -41.65 -10.72 -8.96
C SER A 415 -40.48 -10.72 -8.00
N ARG A 416 -39.29 -10.24 -8.42
CA ARG A 416 -38.13 -10.10 -7.52
C ARG A 416 -38.35 -9.05 -6.43
N ALA A 417 -39.33 -8.16 -6.57
CA ALA A 417 -39.71 -7.20 -5.53
C ALA A 417 -40.26 -7.88 -4.28
N LEU A 418 -40.70 -9.14 -4.37
CA LEU A 418 -41.11 -9.96 -3.23
C LEU A 418 -40.04 -9.99 -2.12
N GLN A 419 -38.76 -9.91 -2.48
CA GLN A 419 -37.65 -9.86 -1.53
C GLN A 419 -37.70 -8.65 -0.58
N PHE A 420 -38.36 -7.57 -0.98
CA PHE A 420 -38.49 -6.33 -0.21
C PHE A 420 -39.80 -6.22 0.56
N VAL A 421 -40.70 -7.20 0.41
CA VAL A 421 -41.96 -7.26 1.14
C VAL A 421 -41.69 -7.65 2.59
N LYS A 422 -42.11 -6.80 3.53
CA LYS A 422 -41.96 -7.03 4.98
C LYS A 422 -42.85 -8.20 5.41
N GLU A 423 -44.13 -8.12 5.12
CA GLU A 423 -45.14 -9.14 5.45
C GLU A 423 -45.65 -9.82 4.17
N GLN A 424 -45.24 -11.07 3.94
CA GLN A 424 -45.61 -11.84 2.75
C GLN A 424 -46.90 -12.63 3.03
N THR A 425 -47.94 -12.40 2.23
CA THR A 425 -49.15 -13.24 2.25
C THR A 425 -49.05 -14.37 1.23
N LYS A 426 -49.83 -15.43 1.43
CA LYS A 426 -49.90 -16.57 0.50
C LYS A 426 -50.22 -16.10 -0.92
N GLU A 427 -51.22 -15.24 -1.08
CA GLU A 427 -51.66 -14.74 -2.38
C GLU A 427 -50.55 -13.95 -3.09
N LEU A 428 -49.76 -13.17 -2.34
CA LEU A 428 -48.65 -12.39 -2.90
C LEU A 428 -47.47 -13.27 -3.30
N CYS A 429 -47.16 -14.30 -2.51
CA CYS A 429 -46.16 -15.30 -2.86
C CYS A 429 -46.57 -16.09 -4.11
N GLU A 430 -47.83 -16.54 -4.18
CA GLU A 430 -48.39 -17.21 -5.35
C GLU A 430 -48.31 -16.31 -6.59
N LEU A 431 -48.70 -15.04 -6.46
CA LEU A 431 -48.60 -14.05 -7.54
C LEU A 431 -47.18 -13.88 -8.07
N ALA A 432 -46.19 -13.77 -7.17
CA ALA A 432 -44.78 -13.65 -7.55
C ALA A 432 -44.26 -14.89 -8.28
N VAL A 433 -44.59 -16.07 -7.76
CA VAL A 433 -44.17 -17.37 -8.31
C VAL A 433 -44.84 -17.64 -9.66
N GLN A 434 -46.12 -17.32 -9.82
CA GLN A 434 -46.83 -17.44 -11.11
C GLN A 434 -46.20 -16.56 -12.19
N GLN A 435 -45.73 -15.37 -11.83
CA GLN A 435 -45.05 -14.50 -12.78
C GLN A 435 -43.65 -15.01 -13.14
N ASN A 436 -42.91 -15.54 -12.15
CA ASN A 436 -41.60 -16.15 -12.37
C ASN A 436 -41.30 -17.14 -11.24
N SER A 437 -41.22 -18.43 -11.56
CA SER A 437 -41.00 -19.48 -10.56
C SER A 437 -39.72 -19.31 -9.74
N ARG A 438 -38.69 -18.64 -10.28
CA ARG A 438 -37.47 -18.31 -9.53
C ARG A 438 -37.71 -17.36 -8.36
N ALA A 439 -38.85 -16.67 -8.31
CA ALA A 439 -39.25 -15.85 -7.18
C ALA A 439 -39.47 -16.67 -5.89
N LEU A 440 -39.62 -18.00 -6.00
CA LEU A 440 -39.64 -18.92 -4.87
C LEU A 440 -38.45 -18.73 -3.92
N GLN A 441 -37.29 -18.32 -4.45
CA GLN A 441 -36.09 -18.03 -3.65
C GLN A 441 -36.30 -16.89 -2.63
N PHE A 442 -37.27 -16.00 -2.87
CA PHE A 442 -37.58 -14.86 -2.01
C PHE A 442 -38.78 -15.12 -1.08
N VAL A 443 -39.42 -16.28 -1.19
CA VAL A 443 -40.51 -16.69 -0.30
C VAL A 443 -39.92 -17.05 1.06
N LYS A 444 -40.31 -16.32 2.11
CA LYS A 444 -39.82 -16.54 3.49
C LYS A 444 -40.31 -17.89 4.01
N GLU A 445 -41.61 -18.09 3.99
CA GLU A 445 -42.30 -19.31 4.41
C GLU A 445 -42.85 -20.07 3.19
N GLN A 446 -42.19 -21.16 2.81
CA GLN A 446 -42.58 -21.98 1.66
C GLN A 446 -43.60 -23.04 2.10
N THR A 447 -44.85 -22.94 1.63
CA THR A 447 -45.84 -24.02 1.80
C THR A 447 -45.74 -25.02 0.65
N GLU A 448 -46.23 -26.24 0.88
CA GLU A 448 -46.25 -27.29 -0.14
C GLU A 448 -46.99 -26.83 -1.40
N GLU A 449 -48.07 -26.07 -1.27
CA GLU A 449 -48.83 -25.53 -2.40
C GLU A 449 -48.01 -24.53 -3.22
N ILE A 450 -47.28 -23.61 -2.57
CA ILE A 450 -46.44 -22.61 -3.27
C ILE A 450 -45.28 -23.31 -3.99
N CYS A 451 -44.65 -24.31 -3.35
CA CYS A 451 -43.59 -25.10 -3.96
C CYS A 451 -44.10 -25.89 -5.17
N LYS A 452 -45.25 -26.56 -5.05
CA LYS A 452 -45.89 -27.28 -6.16
C LYS A 452 -46.22 -26.33 -7.31
N LEU A 453 -46.80 -25.17 -7.01
CA LEU A 453 -47.11 -24.15 -8.01
C LEU A 453 -45.84 -23.69 -8.76
N ALA A 454 -44.73 -23.45 -8.05
CA ALA A 454 -43.48 -23.03 -8.67
C ALA A 454 -42.93 -24.08 -9.64
N VAL A 455 -42.82 -25.34 -9.20
CA VAL A 455 -42.24 -26.42 -10.01
C VAL A 455 -43.16 -26.88 -11.14
N GLN A 456 -44.47 -26.67 -11.02
CA GLN A 456 -45.43 -26.89 -12.12
C GLN A 456 -45.24 -25.87 -13.24
N HIS A 457 -44.90 -24.63 -12.92
CA HIS A 457 -44.63 -23.59 -13.92
C HIS A 457 -43.23 -23.72 -14.54
N ASP A 458 -42.22 -24.07 -13.75
CA ASP A 458 -40.84 -24.29 -14.19
C ASP A 458 -40.19 -25.34 -13.30
N GLY A 459 -39.94 -26.54 -13.82
CA GLY A 459 -39.40 -27.67 -13.05
C GLY A 459 -38.06 -27.34 -12.39
N LEU A 460 -37.24 -26.46 -12.99
CA LEU A 460 -35.95 -26.05 -12.43
C LEU A 460 -36.09 -25.20 -11.15
N ALA A 461 -37.30 -24.68 -10.85
CA ALA A 461 -37.56 -23.99 -9.59
C ALA A 461 -37.38 -24.90 -8.36
N LEU A 462 -37.25 -26.22 -8.56
CA LEU A 462 -36.86 -27.17 -7.52
C LEU A 462 -35.55 -26.77 -6.82
N GLU A 463 -34.64 -26.09 -7.52
CA GLU A 463 -33.41 -25.50 -6.96
C GLU A 463 -33.68 -24.66 -5.70
N PHE A 464 -34.81 -23.95 -5.66
CA PHE A 464 -35.16 -23.02 -4.58
C PHE A 464 -36.09 -23.61 -3.52
N VAL A 465 -36.48 -24.88 -3.64
CA VAL A 465 -37.34 -25.56 -2.66
C VAL A 465 -36.51 -25.94 -1.43
N LYS A 466 -36.85 -25.37 -0.26
CA LYS A 466 -36.16 -25.64 1.01
C LYS A 466 -36.39 -27.08 1.47
N GLU A 467 -37.65 -27.47 1.56
CA GLU A 467 -38.11 -28.80 1.98
C GLU A 467 -38.72 -29.57 0.80
N GLN A 468 -37.99 -30.59 0.32
CA GLN A 468 -38.41 -31.39 -0.83
C GLN A 468 -39.24 -32.59 -0.38
N THR A 469 -40.49 -32.66 -0.81
CA THR A 469 -41.32 -33.88 -0.69
C THR A 469 -41.22 -34.72 -1.95
N GLU A 470 -41.50 -36.02 -1.83
CA GLU A 470 -41.53 -36.93 -2.99
C GLU A 470 -42.45 -36.40 -4.09
N GLU A 471 -43.61 -35.86 -3.71
CA GLU A 471 -44.59 -35.30 -4.64
C GLU A 471 -44.06 -34.03 -5.36
N ILE A 472 -43.38 -33.11 -4.64
CA ILE A 472 -42.76 -31.93 -5.26
C ILE A 472 -41.66 -32.35 -6.24
N CYS A 473 -40.81 -33.32 -5.87
CA CYS A 473 -39.76 -33.82 -6.76
C CYS A 473 -40.33 -34.52 -8.00
N LYS A 474 -41.37 -35.36 -7.83
CA LYS A 474 -42.06 -36.01 -8.95
C LYS A 474 -42.65 -34.97 -9.90
N LEU A 475 -43.36 -33.97 -9.37
CA LEU A 475 -43.94 -32.88 -10.17
C LEU A 475 -42.84 -32.09 -10.90
N ALA A 476 -41.78 -31.66 -10.22
CA ALA A 476 -40.69 -30.91 -10.85
C ALA A 476 -40.06 -31.66 -12.03
N VAL A 477 -39.75 -32.94 -11.84
CA VAL A 477 -39.14 -33.81 -12.85
C VAL A 477 -40.09 -34.11 -14.01
N GLN A 478 -41.40 -34.20 -13.77
CA GLN A 478 -42.42 -34.33 -14.83
C GLN A 478 -42.48 -33.09 -15.71
N HIS A 479 -42.31 -31.90 -15.13
CA HIS A 479 -42.35 -30.64 -15.86
C HIS A 479 -41.01 -30.30 -16.54
N ASP A 480 -39.87 -30.62 -15.90
CA ASP A 480 -38.53 -30.55 -16.51
C ASP A 480 -37.64 -31.69 -15.96
N GLY A 481 -37.27 -32.65 -16.81
CA GLY A 481 -36.44 -33.79 -16.43
C GLY A 481 -35.04 -33.39 -15.94
N LEU A 482 -34.52 -32.22 -16.36
CA LEU A 482 -33.24 -31.71 -15.88
C LEU A 482 -33.32 -31.24 -14.42
N ALA A 483 -34.52 -31.02 -13.87
CA ALA A 483 -34.72 -30.73 -12.45
C ALA A 483 -34.16 -31.84 -11.53
N LEU A 484 -33.92 -33.04 -12.06
CA LEU A 484 -33.21 -34.11 -11.34
C LEU A 484 -31.87 -33.66 -10.75
N GLU A 485 -31.20 -32.68 -11.39
CA GLU A 485 -29.98 -32.03 -10.88
C GLU A 485 -30.15 -31.53 -9.44
N PHE A 486 -31.34 -31.01 -9.10
CA PHE A 486 -31.63 -30.38 -7.82
C PHE A 486 -32.32 -31.32 -6.81
N VAL A 487 -32.60 -32.57 -7.19
CA VAL A 487 -33.21 -33.57 -6.28
C VAL A 487 -32.18 -34.02 -5.24
N LYS A 488 -32.46 -33.76 -3.95
CA LYS A 488 -31.56 -34.14 -2.84
C LYS A 488 -31.44 -35.67 -2.73
N GLU A 489 -32.59 -36.34 -2.64
CA GLU A 489 -32.72 -37.79 -2.49
C GLU A 489 -33.34 -38.42 -3.76
N GLN A 490 -32.51 -39.12 -4.54
CA GLN A 490 -32.93 -39.72 -5.81
C GLN A 490 -33.45 -41.15 -5.57
N THR A 491 -34.70 -41.42 -5.96
CA THR A 491 -35.25 -42.79 -6.03
C THR A 491 -35.13 -43.33 -7.46
N LYS A 492 -35.10 -44.66 -7.61
CA LYS A 492 -35.11 -45.30 -8.94
C LYS A 492 -36.28 -44.79 -9.79
N GLU A 493 -37.46 -44.67 -9.19
CA GLU A 493 -38.67 -44.16 -9.86
C GLU A 493 -38.49 -42.71 -10.34
N LEU A 494 -37.93 -41.81 -9.52
CA LEU A 494 -37.65 -40.43 -9.91
C LEU A 494 -36.62 -40.34 -11.04
N CYS A 495 -35.54 -41.14 -10.98
CA CYS A 495 -34.53 -41.18 -12.03
C CYS A 495 -35.11 -41.69 -13.35
N GLU A 496 -35.90 -42.76 -13.32
CA GLU A 496 -36.59 -43.26 -14.51
C GLU A 496 -37.57 -42.23 -15.08
N LEU A 497 -38.31 -41.53 -14.23
CA LEU A 497 -39.25 -40.48 -14.63
C LEU A 497 -38.51 -39.33 -15.32
N ALA A 498 -37.37 -38.90 -14.77
CA ALA A 498 -36.53 -37.84 -15.32
C ALA A 498 -36.00 -38.17 -16.71
N VAL A 499 -35.37 -39.34 -16.87
CA VAL A 499 -34.78 -39.71 -18.16
C VAL A 499 -35.83 -40.03 -19.23
N ARG A 500 -37.03 -40.45 -18.82
CA ARG A 500 -38.17 -40.61 -19.75
C ARG A 500 -38.72 -39.25 -20.21
N GLN A 501 -38.66 -38.23 -19.37
CA GLN A 501 -39.07 -36.87 -19.72
C GLN A 501 -38.00 -36.19 -20.59
N ASN A 502 -36.74 -36.22 -20.17
CA ASN A 502 -35.57 -35.71 -20.87
C ASN A 502 -34.37 -36.64 -20.66
N GLY A 503 -33.94 -37.35 -21.70
CA GLY A 503 -32.86 -38.34 -21.65
C GLY A 503 -31.52 -37.75 -21.24
N LEU A 504 -31.29 -36.46 -21.47
CA LEU A 504 -30.08 -35.76 -21.00
C LEU A 504 -30.01 -35.64 -19.48
N ALA A 505 -31.13 -35.81 -18.78
CA ALA A 505 -31.16 -35.89 -17.32
C ALA A 505 -30.30 -37.05 -16.78
N LEU A 506 -29.94 -38.04 -17.61
CA LEU A 506 -29.01 -39.12 -17.25
C LEU A 506 -27.69 -38.58 -16.68
N LYS A 507 -27.24 -37.42 -17.16
CA LYS A 507 -26.07 -36.72 -16.64
C LYS A 507 -26.12 -36.52 -15.12
N TYR A 508 -27.31 -36.34 -14.57
CA TYR A 508 -27.55 -36.02 -13.14
C TYR A 508 -27.98 -37.23 -12.30
N VAL A 509 -28.12 -38.42 -12.91
CA VAL A 509 -28.44 -39.65 -12.18
C VAL A 509 -27.20 -40.11 -11.40
N LYS A 510 -27.34 -40.22 -10.07
CA LYS A 510 -26.26 -40.67 -9.16
C LYS A 510 -25.97 -42.17 -9.30
N ASP A 511 -27.01 -43.01 -9.39
CA ASP A 511 -26.91 -44.46 -9.56
C ASP A 511 -27.47 -44.89 -10.93
N LYS A 512 -26.57 -45.03 -11.92
CA LYS A 512 -26.91 -45.32 -13.31
C LYS A 512 -27.10 -46.83 -13.51
N THR A 513 -28.29 -47.33 -13.23
CA THR A 513 -28.63 -48.72 -13.55
C THR A 513 -28.75 -48.91 -15.07
N LYS A 514 -28.48 -50.14 -15.55
CA LYS A 514 -28.62 -50.49 -16.97
C LYS A 514 -29.99 -50.11 -17.56
N GLU A 515 -31.07 -50.34 -16.80
CA GLU A 515 -32.43 -49.96 -17.22
C GLU A 515 -32.58 -48.44 -17.39
N ILE A 516 -32.04 -47.62 -16.47
CA ILE A 516 -32.12 -46.16 -16.57
C ILE A 516 -31.30 -45.65 -17.76
N CYS A 517 -30.11 -46.20 -18.00
CA CYS A 517 -29.28 -45.86 -19.16
C CYS A 517 -29.99 -46.20 -20.49
N GLU A 518 -30.58 -47.40 -20.58
CA GLU A 518 -31.33 -47.82 -21.76
C GLU A 518 -32.57 -46.92 -22.00
N LEU A 519 -33.29 -46.55 -20.93
CA LEU A 519 -34.43 -45.62 -21.01
C LEU A 519 -33.99 -44.24 -21.50
N ALA A 520 -32.88 -43.71 -20.97
CA ALA A 520 -32.34 -42.40 -21.34
C ALA A 520 -31.90 -42.34 -22.81
N VAL A 521 -31.08 -43.30 -23.25
CA VAL A 521 -30.57 -43.37 -24.63
C VAL A 521 -31.71 -43.60 -25.63
N LYS A 522 -32.74 -44.36 -25.23
CA LYS A 522 -33.94 -44.54 -26.05
C LYS A 522 -34.75 -43.25 -26.20
N GLN A 523 -34.79 -42.40 -25.17
CA GLN A 523 -35.48 -41.12 -25.20
C GLN A 523 -34.68 -40.09 -26.02
N ASN A 524 -33.37 -39.99 -25.78
CA ASN A 524 -32.44 -39.12 -26.50
C ASN A 524 -31.10 -39.84 -26.69
N VAL A 525 -30.71 -40.06 -27.95
CA VAL A 525 -29.48 -40.77 -28.32
C VAL A 525 -28.23 -40.07 -27.78
N ASP A 526 -28.24 -38.74 -27.67
CA ASP A 526 -27.13 -37.95 -27.15
C ASP A 526 -26.87 -38.24 -25.66
N ALA A 527 -27.85 -38.81 -24.94
CA ALA A 527 -27.64 -39.27 -23.57
C ALA A 527 -26.59 -40.39 -23.46
N SER A 528 -26.22 -41.04 -24.58
CA SER A 528 -25.18 -42.07 -24.62
C SER A 528 -23.82 -41.55 -24.12
N GLU A 529 -23.54 -40.25 -24.25
CA GLU A 529 -22.34 -39.61 -23.70
C GLU A 529 -22.24 -39.72 -22.17
N TYR A 530 -23.35 -39.96 -21.47
CA TYR A 530 -23.43 -40.02 -20.01
C TYR A 530 -23.53 -41.46 -19.44
N VAL A 531 -23.48 -42.49 -20.28
CA VAL A 531 -23.63 -43.90 -19.87
C VAL A 531 -22.36 -44.44 -19.18
N ASP A 532 -21.19 -43.91 -19.52
CA ASP A 532 -19.88 -44.46 -19.15
C ASP A 532 -19.06 -43.57 -18.18
N MET A 533 -19.71 -42.63 -17.47
CA MET A 533 -19.08 -41.75 -16.45
C MET A 533 -19.43 -42.11 -15.01
#